data_AF-A0A356BDQ4-F1
#
_entry.id   AF-A0A356BDQ4-F1
#
_cell.length_a   1.000
_cell.length_b   1.000
_cell.length_c   1.000
_cell.angle_alpha   90.00
_cell.angle_beta   90.00
_cell.angle_gamma   90.00
#
_symmetry.space_group_name_H-M   'P 1'
#
loop_
_entity.id
_entity.type
_entity.pdbx_description
1 polymer ?
#
loop_
_entity_poly.entity_id
_entity_poly.type
_entity_poly.pdbx_seq_one_letter_code
_entity_poly.pdbx_strand_id
1 'polypeptide(L)'
;ILLIAIPLLLQTYGIFAITYAIAKKMRLPHNVAAPACMISTSNFFELAVAVAIALFGLNSGAALATVVGVLVEVPVMLSLVWFANRTRHWFQHN
;
A
#
# COMPACT_ATOMS: atom_id res chain seq x y z
N ILE A 1 -2.87 15.22 9.82
CA ILE A 1 -3.04 13.75 9.84
C ILE A 1 -4.12 13.31 8.84
N LEU A 2 -5.39 13.69 9.02
CA LEU A 2 -6.49 13.34 8.09
C LEU A 2 -6.20 13.75 6.63
N LEU A 3 -5.72 14.97 6.42
CA LEU A 3 -5.37 15.48 5.08
C LEU A 3 -4.23 14.72 4.38
N ILE A 4 -3.45 13.91 5.12
CA ILE A 4 -2.31 13.13 4.61
C ILE A 4 -2.72 11.66 4.46
N ALA A 5 -3.43 11.13 5.46
CA ALA A 5 -3.91 9.76 5.46
C ALA A 5 -4.93 9.50 4.34
N ILE A 6 -5.87 10.41 4.09
CA ILE A 6 -6.91 10.21 3.06
C ILE A 6 -6.31 10.01 1.65
N PRO A 7 -5.42 10.89 1.14
CA PRO A 7 -4.77 10.69 -0.15
C PRO A 7 -4.01 9.36 -0.23
N LEU A 8 -3.29 9.00 0.84
CA LEU A 8 -2.53 7.75 0.90
C LEU A 8 -3.42 6.53 0.84
N LEU A 9 -4.48 6.49 1.65
CA LEU A 9 -5.45 5.40 1.63
C LEU A 9 -6.07 5.25 0.25
N LEU A 10 -6.49 6.37 -0.36
CA LEU A 10 -7.13 6.35 -1.66
C LEU A 10 -6.16 5.85 -2.75
N GLN A 11 -4.91 6.29 -2.70
CA GLN A 11 -3.85 5.80 -3.59
C GLN A 11 -3.63 4.30 -3.39
N THR A 12 -3.41 3.85 -2.15
CA THR A 12 -3.12 2.46 -1.81
C THR A 12 -4.27 1.52 -2.21
N TYR A 13 -5.50 1.81 -1.80
CA TYR A 13 -6.66 0.99 -2.19
C TYR A 13 -6.96 1.08 -3.70
N GLY A 14 -6.78 2.27 -4.30
CA GLY A 14 -7.01 2.49 -5.72
C GLY A 14 -6.06 1.68 -6.59
N ILE A 15 -4.75 1.77 -6.34
CA ILE A 15 -3.73 1.01 -7.07
C ILE A 15 -3.93 -0.48 -6.85
N PHE A 16 -4.16 -0.92 -5.61
CA PHE A 16 -4.43 -2.33 -5.33
C PHE A 16 -5.63 -2.85 -6.14
N ALA A 17 -6.76 -2.13 -6.13
CA ALA A 17 -7.97 -2.54 -6.84
C ALA A 17 -7.74 -2.64 -8.36
N ILE A 18 -7.04 -1.66 -8.95
CA ILE A 18 -6.71 -1.65 -10.38
C ILE A 18 -5.80 -2.82 -10.73
N THR A 19 -4.68 -2.99 -10.02
CA THR A 19 -3.71 -4.04 -10.30
C THR A 19 -4.30 -5.43 -10.06
N TYR A 20 -5.15 -5.59 -9.04
CA TYR A 20 -5.85 -6.84 -8.73
C TYR A 20 -6.89 -7.20 -9.80
N ALA A 21 -7.63 -6.21 -10.31
CA ALA A 21 -8.56 -6.39 -11.42
C ALA A 21 -7.83 -6.77 -12.72
N ILE A 22 -6.69 -6.15 -13.01
CA ILE A 22 -5.84 -6.48 -14.16
C ILE A 22 -5.29 -7.90 -14.02
N ALA A 23 -4.74 -8.26 -12.86
CA ALA A 23 -4.21 -9.59 -12.59
C ALA A 23 -5.29 -10.67 -12.75
N LYS A 24 -6.52 -10.38 -12.31
CA LYS A 24 -7.69 -11.25 -12.52
C LYS A 24 -8.04 -11.37 -14.01
N LYS A 25 -8.06 -10.26 -14.76
CA LYS A 25 -8.32 -10.25 -16.21
C LYS A 25 -7.27 -11.03 -17.00
N MET A 26 -6.01 -10.96 -16.57
CA MET A 26 -4.89 -11.70 -17.14
C MET A 26 -4.85 -13.18 -16.72
N ARG A 27 -5.78 -13.64 -15.87
CA ARG A 27 -5.85 -15.01 -15.33
C ARG A 27 -4.54 -15.46 -14.68
N LEU A 28 -3.85 -14.55 -13.99
CA LEU A 28 -2.64 -14.89 -13.25
C LEU A 28 -3.01 -15.78 -12.05
N PRO A 29 -2.18 -16.77 -11.69
CA PRO A 29 -2.43 -17.55 -10.49
C PRO A 29 -2.27 -16.67 -9.24
N HIS A 30 -3.06 -16.94 -8.20
CA HIS A 30 -3.11 -16.09 -6.98
C HIS A 30 -1.73 -15.89 -6.33
N ASN A 31 -0.90 -16.92 -6.37
CA ASN A 31 0.47 -16.92 -5.85
C ASN A 31 1.39 -15.90 -6.55
N VAL A 32 1.04 -15.43 -7.74
CA VAL A 32 1.73 -14.34 -8.45
C VAL A 32 0.94 -13.03 -8.35
N ALA A 33 -0.39 -13.10 -8.52
CA ALA A 33 -1.25 -11.93 -8.52
C ALA A 33 -1.22 -11.18 -7.18
N ALA A 34 -1.34 -11.87 -6.04
CA ALA A 34 -1.41 -11.22 -4.74
C ALA A 34 -0.09 -10.51 -4.35
N PRO A 35 1.10 -11.14 -4.44
CA PRO A 35 2.36 -10.45 -4.20
C PRO A 35 2.61 -9.30 -5.19
N ALA A 36 2.28 -9.48 -6.47
CA ALA A 36 2.47 -8.44 -7.48
C ALA A 36 1.62 -7.19 -7.19
N CYS A 37 0.37 -7.37 -6.78
CA CYS A 37 -0.50 -6.25 -6.40
C CYS A 37 -0.01 -5.55 -5.14
N MET A 38 0.57 -6.29 -4.19
CA MET A 38 1.19 -5.71 -3.00
C MET A 38 2.40 -4.84 -3.34
N ILE A 39 3.33 -5.36 -4.15
CA ILE A 39 4.52 -4.61 -4.58
C ILE A 39 4.12 -3.34 -5.32
N SER A 40 3.10 -3.42 -6.18
CA SER A 40 2.58 -2.25 -6.89
C SER A 40 1.99 -1.18 -5.97
N THR A 41 1.56 -1.55 -4.78
CA THR A 41 0.82 -0.68 -3.86
C THR A 41 1.70 -0.12 -2.73
N SER A 42 2.82 -0.79 -2.43
CA SER A 42 3.75 -0.39 -1.37
C SER A 42 4.42 0.95 -1.63
N ASN A 43 4.55 1.77 -0.59
CA ASN A 43 5.40 2.96 -0.58
C ASN A 43 6.61 2.75 0.35
N PHE A 44 7.73 3.43 0.07
CA PHE A 44 8.94 3.36 0.91
C PHE A 44 8.96 4.50 1.93
N PHE A 45 8.12 4.40 2.96
CA PHE A 45 8.06 5.45 3.95
C PHE A 45 9.30 5.53 4.85
N GLU A 46 9.97 4.42 5.14
CA GLU A 46 11.21 4.41 5.92
C GLU A 46 12.27 5.31 5.26
N LEU A 47 12.37 5.28 3.93
CA LEU A 47 13.23 6.18 3.16
C LEU A 47 12.69 7.62 3.18
N ALA A 48 11.38 7.80 3.04
CA ALA A 48 10.74 9.12 3.06
C ALA A 48 10.94 9.84 4.40
N VAL A 49 10.92 9.12 5.53
CA VAL A 49 11.23 9.65 6.86
C VAL A 49 12.67 10.14 6.92
N ALA A 50 13.63 9.34 6.46
CA ALA A 50 15.04 9.72 6.45
C ALA A 50 15.29 11.00 5.63
N VAL A 51 14.69 11.09 4.44
CA VAL A 51 14.79 12.29 3.57
C VAL A 51 14.11 13.50 4.20
N ALA A 52 12.94 13.33 4.80
CA ALA A 52 12.21 14.44 5.45
C ALA A 52 13.01 15.02 6.62
N ILE A 53 13.64 14.15 7.44
CA ILE A 53 14.51 14.57 8.54
C ILE A 53 15.76 15.28 7.99
N ALA A 54 16.37 14.76 6.94
CA ALA A 54 17.60 15.32 6.35
C ALA A 54 17.38 16.71 5.72
N LEU A 55 16.24 16.94 5.07
CA LEU A 55 15.96 18.20 4.35
C LEU A 55 15.24 19.25 5.21
N PHE A 56 14.32 18.83 6.08
CA PHE A 56 13.44 19.74 6.82
C PHE A 56 13.72 19.74 8.34
N GLY A 57 14.55 18.81 8.83
CA GLY A 57 14.82 18.65 10.25
C GLY A 57 13.70 17.92 11.01
N LEU A 58 14.03 17.44 12.21
CA LEU A 58 13.14 16.63 13.07
C LEU A 58 11.88 17.36 13.52
N ASN A 59 11.96 18.69 13.73
CA ASN A 59 10.84 19.50 14.24
C ASN A 59 9.88 19.96 13.14
N SER A 60 10.11 19.57 11.88
CA SER A 60 9.23 19.94 10.78
C SER A 60 7.94 19.12 10.77
N GLY A 61 6.85 19.76 10.35
CA GLY A 61 5.58 19.06 10.09
C GLY A 61 5.71 17.98 9.00
N ALA A 62 6.72 18.08 8.13
CA ALA A 62 7.02 17.10 7.08
C ALA A 62 7.59 15.80 7.67
N ALA A 63 8.53 15.88 8.62
CA ALA A 63 9.06 14.71 9.31
C ALA A 63 8.00 13.99 10.16
N LEU A 64 7.13 14.74 10.84
CA LEU A 64 6.02 14.15 11.60
C LEU A 64 4.98 13.49 10.68
N ALA A 65 4.70 14.09 9.52
CA ALA A 65 3.78 13.54 8.53
C ALA A 65 4.23 12.19 7.96
N THR A 66 5.53 12.03 7.66
CA THR A 66 6.05 10.78 7.09
C THR A 66 6.07 9.65 8.12
N VAL A 67 6.43 9.92 9.37
CA VAL A 67 6.39 8.93 10.46
C VAL A 67 4.96 8.45 10.72
N VAL A 68 4.01 9.39 10.82
CA VAL A 68 2.60 9.04 10.98
C VAL A 68 2.06 8.29 9.75
N GLY A 69 2.57 8.60 8.56
CA GLY A 69 2.29 7.88 7.32
C GLY A 69 2.62 6.38 7.42
N VAL A 70 3.82 6.02 7.90
CA VAL A 70 4.22 4.62 8.15
C VAL A 70 3.22 3.91 9.07
N LEU A 71 2.86 4.55 10.17
CA LEU A 71 1.98 3.97 11.18
C LEU A 71 0.58 3.67 10.64
N VAL A 72 0.13 4.42 9.63
CA VAL A 72 -1.13 4.19 8.93
C VAL A 72 -0.97 3.19 7.80
N GLU A 73 0.16 3.18 7.10
CA GLU A 73 0.38 2.29 5.95
C GLU A 73 0.42 0.81 6.37
N VAL A 74 1.17 0.47 7.41
CA VAL A 74 1.31 -0.93 7.87
C VAL A 74 -0.05 -1.62 8.13
N PRO A 75 -0.99 -1.05 8.90
CA PRO A 75 -2.30 -1.68 9.10
C PRO A 75 -3.13 -1.75 7.82
N VAL A 76 -3.00 -0.79 6.91
CA VAL A 76 -3.68 -0.80 5.61
C VAL A 76 -3.16 -1.95 4.75
N MET A 77 -1.85 -2.13 4.69
CA MET A 77 -1.24 -3.24 3.96
C MET A 77 -1.65 -4.59 4.53
N LEU A 78 -1.69 -4.73 5.86
CA LEU A 78 -2.22 -5.95 6.50
C LEU A 78 -3.70 -6.20 6.15
N SER A 79 -4.52 -5.14 6.06
CA SER A 79 -5.93 -5.25 5.65
C SER A 79 -6.06 -5.75 4.20
N LEU A 80 -5.19 -5.28 3.31
CA LEU A 80 -5.13 -5.73 1.92
C LEU A 80 -4.65 -7.18 1.82
N VAL A 81 -3.70 -7.60 2.67
CA VAL A 81 -3.20 -8.99 2.68
C VAL A 81 -4.32 -9.92 3.10
N TRP A 82 -5.05 -9.54 4.15
CA TRP A 82 -6.23 -10.26 4.58
C TRP A 82 -7.29 -10.35 3.47
N PHE A 83 -7.56 -9.25 2.76
CA PHE A 83 -8.49 -9.22 1.64
C PHE A 83 -8.03 -10.12 0.47
N ALA A 84 -6.76 -10.05 0.09
CA ALA A 84 -6.17 -10.88 -0.96
C ALA A 84 -6.27 -12.38 -0.61
N ASN A 85 -5.99 -12.75 0.64
CA ASN A 85 -6.12 -14.14 1.10
C ASN A 85 -7.57 -14.63 1.12
N ARG A 86 -8.54 -13.76 1.46
CA ARG A 86 -9.96 -14.13 1.43
C ARG A 86 -10.49 -14.29 0.00
N THR A 87 -9.96 -13.52 -0.94
CA THR A 87 -10.36 -13.55 -2.36
C THR A 87 -9.57 -14.57 -3.19
N ARG A 88 -8.83 -15.49 -2.56
CA ARG A 88 -8.15 -16.62 -3.24
C ARG A 88 -9.06 -17.40 -4.18
N HIS A 89 -10.30 -17.61 -3.78
CA HIS A 89 -11.30 -18.32 -4.57
C HIS A 89 -11.63 -17.65 -5.92
N TRP A 90 -11.39 -16.33 -6.09
CA TRP A 90 -11.60 -15.63 -7.36
C TRP A 90 -10.58 -15.97 -8.44
N PHE A 91 -9.46 -16.57 -8.04
CA PHE A 91 -8.35 -16.97 -8.89
C PHE A 91 -8.27 -18.50 -9.03
N GLN A 92 -9.19 -19.24 -8.42
CA GLN A 92 -9.38 -20.67 -8.67
C GLN A 92 -10.12 -20.84 -10.00
N HIS A 93 -9.38 -20.70 -11.10
CA HIS A 93 -9.73 -21.34 -12.37
C HIS A 93 -8.71 -22.43 -12.62
N ASN A 94 -9.10 -23.65 -12.25
CA ASN A 94 -8.66 -24.89 -12.89
C ASN A 94 -9.93 -25.67 -13.20
#